data_AF-A0A3M1HZF5-F1
#
_entry.id   AF-A0A3M1HZF5-F1
#
_cell.length_a   1.000
_cell.length_b   1.000
_cell.length_c   1.000
_cell.angle_alpha   90.00
_cell.angle_beta   90.00
_cell.angle_gamma   90.00
#
_symmetry.space_group_name_H-M   'P 1'
#
loop_
_entity.id
_entity.type
_entity.pdbx_description
1 polymer ?
#
loop_
_entity_poly.entity_id
_entity_poly.type
_entity_poly.pdbx_seq_one_letter_code
_entity_poly.pdbx_strand_id
1 'polypeptide(L)'
;MSRKSKSSSRRDQRLTAGDRSVVVGGNVSDSTIITGDGNVVDSPMAFRAVYRAIDSHPSLPEEDRQDLKAEVRELEREVAKGDQADETFLARRLRNIKRIAPDILDVVIATMANPAAGFGMVAKKVADRMAAEANAAEGD
;
A
#
# COMPACT_ATOMS: atom_id res chain seq x y z
N MET A 1 -24.92 -47.60 -24.27
CA MET A 1 -24.79 -46.14 -24.40
C MET A 1 -23.85 -45.65 -23.29
N SER A 2 -22.57 -45.41 -23.61
CA SER A 2 -21.52 -45.11 -22.62
C SER A 2 -21.01 -43.68 -22.77
N ARG A 3 -20.99 -42.95 -21.65
CA ARG A 3 -20.62 -41.54 -21.54
C ARG A 3 -19.13 -41.36 -21.84
N LYS A 4 -18.77 -40.55 -22.84
CA LYS A 4 -17.40 -40.08 -23.03
C LYS A 4 -17.30 -38.63 -22.59
N SER A 5 -16.96 -38.44 -21.32
CA SER A 5 -16.50 -37.17 -20.77
C SER A 5 -15.28 -36.70 -21.58
N LYS A 6 -15.36 -35.51 -22.20
CA LYS A 6 -14.23 -34.87 -22.87
C LYS A 6 -13.19 -34.51 -21.81
N SER A 7 -12.12 -35.30 -21.78
CA SER A 7 -10.85 -34.99 -21.14
C SER A 7 -10.43 -33.56 -21.50
N SER A 8 -10.27 -32.71 -20.49
CA SER A 8 -9.64 -31.41 -20.64
C SER A 8 -8.16 -31.63 -20.95
N SER A 9 -7.80 -31.38 -22.21
CA SER A 9 -6.41 -31.34 -22.66
C SER A 9 -5.67 -30.23 -21.90
N ARG A 10 -5.06 -30.58 -20.76
CA ARG A 10 -3.96 -29.80 -20.19
C ARG A 10 -2.81 -29.93 -21.18
N ARG A 11 -2.73 -28.98 -22.13
CA ARG A 11 -1.54 -28.83 -22.98
C ARG A 11 -0.37 -28.61 -22.04
N ASP A 12 0.60 -29.51 -22.07
CA ASP A 12 1.85 -29.40 -21.33
C ASP A 12 2.44 -28.01 -21.55
N GLN A 13 2.36 -27.14 -20.55
CA GLN A 13 3.11 -25.90 -20.55
C GLN A 13 4.52 -26.26 -20.16
N ARG A 14 5.36 -26.53 -21.17
CA ARG A 14 6.78 -26.76 -20.99
C ARG A 14 7.43 -25.42 -20.61
N LEU A 15 7.47 -25.12 -19.32
CA LEU A 15 8.14 -23.96 -18.76
C LEU A 15 9.65 -24.22 -18.78
N THR A 16 10.41 -23.33 -19.41
CA THR A 16 11.88 -23.40 -19.44
C THR A 16 12.42 -22.18 -18.70
N ALA A 17 13.29 -22.40 -17.73
CA ALA A 17 13.86 -21.37 -16.84
C ALA A 17 15.39 -21.39 -16.96
N GLY A 18 16.02 -20.21 -17.00
CA GLY A 18 17.47 -20.03 -16.94
C GLY A 18 17.93 -19.48 -15.58
N ASP A 19 19.23 -19.19 -15.44
CA ASP A 19 19.77 -18.61 -14.20
C ASP A 19 19.12 -17.26 -13.88
N ARG A 20 18.73 -17.06 -12.62
CA ARG A 20 18.03 -15.86 -12.11
C ARG A 20 16.65 -15.59 -12.74
N SER A 21 15.98 -16.61 -13.31
CA SER A 21 14.66 -16.43 -13.92
C SER A 21 13.49 -16.70 -12.97
N VAL A 22 12.37 -15.99 -13.16
CA VAL A 22 11.05 -16.33 -12.60
C VAL A 22 10.14 -16.73 -13.74
N VAL A 23 9.53 -17.91 -13.62
CA VAL A 23 8.58 -18.42 -14.60
C VAL A 23 7.26 -18.74 -13.90
N VAL A 24 6.17 -18.13 -14.37
CA VAL A 24 4.83 -18.40 -13.83
C VAL A 24 3.92 -18.97 -14.91
N GLY A 25 3.49 -20.22 -14.73
CA GLY A 25 2.59 -20.95 -15.64
C GLY A 25 1.10 -20.67 -15.44
N GLY A 26 0.75 -19.53 -14.84
CA GLY A 26 -0.62 -19.20 -14.42
C GLY A 26 -0.76 -17.74 -14.01
N ASN A 27 -1.90 -17.39 -13.42
CA ASN A 27 -2.18 -16.00 -13.02
C ASN A 27 -1.46 -15.66 -11.71
N VAL A 28 -0.80 -14.51 -11.70
CA VAL A 28 -0.35 -13.83 -10.48
C VAL A 28 -1.27 -12.65 -10.27
N SER A 29 -1.98 -12.64 -9.14
CA SER A 29 -2.81 -11.51 -8.73
C SER A 29 -2.29 -10.99 -7.41
N ASP A 30 -2.35 -9.67 -7.20
CA ASP A 30 -2.14 -9.07 -5.88
C ASP A 30 -0.78 -9.39 -5.22
N SER A 31 0.26 -9.69 -6.01
CA SER A 31 1.56 -10.15 -5.52
C SER A 31 2.71 -9.24 -5.95
N THR A 32 3.74 -9.18 -5.10
CA THR A 32 5.02 -8.52 -5.40
C THR A 32 6.06 -9.60 -5.68
N ILE A 33 6.63 -9.61 -6.90
CA ILE A 33 7.72 -10.53 -7.27
C ILE A 33 9.00 -9.72 -7.43
N ILE A 34 10.02 -10.06 -6.66
CA ILE A 34 11.31 -9.37 -6.63
C ILE A 34 12.41 -10.43 -6.75
N THR A 35 13.38 -10.22 -7.64
CA THR A 35 14.42 -11.19 -8.01
C THR A 35 15.80 -10.54 -8.00
N GLY A 36 16.85 -11.29 -7.66
CA GLY A 36 18.23 -10.80 -7.61
C GLY A 36 18.75 -10.56 -6.19
N ASP A 37 19.86 -9.85 -6.07
CA ASP A 37 20.58 -9.62 -4.81
C ASP A 37 20.43 -8.16 -4.37
N GLY A 38 20.42 -7.88 -3.06
CA GLY A 38 20.26 -6.51 -2.53
C GLY A 38 18.83 -5.97 -2.58
N ASN A 39 17.84 -6.85 -2.71
CA ASN A 39 16.44 -6.47 -2.74
C ASN A 39 15.96 -6.03 -1.35
N VAL A 40 15.49 -4.79 -1.26
CA VAL A 40 14.83 -4.24 -0.08
C VAL A 40 13.37 -4.02 -0.43
N VAL A 41 12.46 -4.64 0.33
CA VAL A 41 11.01 -4.47 0.17
C VAL A 41 10.52 -3.48 1.21
N ASP A 42 10.68 -2.20 0.90
CA ASP A 42 10.17 -1.10 1.75
C ASP A 42 8.71 -0.79 1.43
N SER A 43 7.84 -1.80 1.56
CA SER A 43 6.42 -1.53 1.71
C SER A 43 5.75 -2.54 2.64
N PRO A 44 5.53 -2.21 3.93
CA PRO A 44 4.63 -3.00 4.76
C PRO A 44 3.28 -3.18 4.05
N MET A 45 2.85 -4.44 3.93
CA MET A 45 1.52 -4.84 3.42
C MET A 45 0.37 -3.98 3.97
N ALA A 46 0.57 -3.35 5.13
CA ALA A 46 -0.31 -2.36 5.74
C ALA A 46 -0.75 -1.23 4.78
N PHE A 47 0.15 -0.64 3.98
CA PHE A 47 -0.20 0.50 3.11
C PHE A 47 -0.82 0.10 1.78
N ARG A 48 -0.95 -1.19 1.49
CA ARG A 48 -1.55 -1.66 0.23
C ARG A 48 -2.98 -1.16 0.04
N ALA A 49 -3.76 -1.05 1.11
CA ALA A 49 -5.10 -0.48 1.06
C ALA A 49 -5.09 1.00 0.66
N VAL A 50 -4.12 1.78 1.16
CA VAL A 50 -3.93 3.19 0.82
C VAL A 50 -3.60 3.35 -0.66
N TYR A 51 -2.61 2.61 -1.17
CA TYR A 51 -2.24 2.70 -2.58
C TYR A 51 -3.39 2.31 -3.51
N ARG A 52 -4.18 1.29 -3.14
CA ARG A 52 -5.39 0.91 -3.87
C ARG A 52 -6.45 2.02 -3.87
N ALA A 53 -6.66 2.68 -2.73
CA ALA A 53 -7.59 3.79 -2.61
C ALA A 53 -7.15 4.95 -3.52
N ILE A 54 -5.85 5.28 -3.53
CA ILE A 54 -5.29 6.28 -4.43
C ILE A 54 -5.51 5.90 -5.90
N ASP A 55 -5.18 4.67 -6.30
CA ASP A 55 -5.32 4.21 -7.70
C ASP A 55 -6.76 4.14 -8.18
N SER A 56 -7.69 3.83 -7.28
CA SER A 56 -9.11 3.70 -7.61
C SER A 56 -9.86 5.03 -7.50
N HIS A 57 -9.20 6.11 -7.09
CA HIS A 57 -9.86 7.40 -6.87
C HIS A 57 -10.35 7.99 -8.21
N PRO A 58 -11.67 8.18 -8.38
CA PRO A 58 -12.30 8.42 -9.68
C PRO A 58 -12.04 9.81 -10.25
N SER A 59 -11.85 10.81 -9.40
CA SER A 59 -11.72 12.22 -9.78
C SER A 59 -10.31 12.79 -9.55
N LEU A 60 -9.33 11.95 -9.18
CA LEU A 60 -7.98 12.41 -8.87
C LEU A 60 -7.17 12.61 -10.18
N PRO A 61 -6.68 13.82 -10.47
CA PRO A 61 -5.75 14.05 -11.57
C PRO A 61 -4.50 13.16 -11.45
N GLU A 62 -3.88 12.83 -12.58
CA GLU A 62 -2.69 11.95 -12.57
C GLU A 62 -1.50 12.57 -11.82
N GLU A 63 -1.33 13.89 -11.90
CA GLU A 63 -0.31 14.63 -11.14
C GLU A 63 -0.54 14.49 -9.63
N ASP A 64 -1.74 14.82 -9.16
CA ASP A 64 -2.14 14.65 -7.75
C ASP A 64 -2.03 13.20 -7.27
N ARG A 65 -2.29 12.23 -8.15
CA ARG A 65 -2.12 10.80 -7.87
C ARG A 65 -0.66 10.44 -7.64
N GLN A 66 0.25 10.96 -8.45
CA GLN A 66 1.68 10.74 -8.30
C GLN A 66 2.22 11.42 -7.04
N ASP A 67 1.77 12.64 -6.77
CA ASP A 67 2.11 13.38 -5.55
C ASP A 67 1.62 12.65 -4.30
N LEU A 68 0.38 12.17 -4.27
CA LEU A 68 -0.15 11.36 -3.17
C LEU A 68 0.66 10.09 -2.94
N LYS A 69 1.02 9.38 -4.01
CA LYS A 69 1.87 8.19 -3.90
C LYS A 69 3.24 8.51 -3.33
N ALA A 70 3.84 9.65 -3.71
CA ALA A 70 5.12 10.09 -3.18
C ALA A 70 5.02 10.43 -1.68
N GLU A 71 3.97 11.16 -1.29
CA GLU A 71 3.69 11.51 0.11
C GLU A 71 3.47 10.27 0.98
N VAL A 72 2.68 9.30 0.52
CA VAL A 72 2.44 8.03 1.22
C VAL A 72 3.72 7.20 1.33
N ARG A 73 4.55 7.17 0.29
CA ARG A 73 5.82 6.43 0.31
C ARG A 73 6.82 7.00 1.31
N GLU A 74 6.92 8.32 1.42
CA GLU A 74 7.76 8.96 2.45
C GLU A 74 7.22 8.68 3.85
N LEU A 75 5.90 8.74 4.03
CA LEU A 75 5.26 8.42 5.30
C LEU A 75 5.51 6.96 5.70
N GLU A 76 5.40 6.02 4.77
CA GLU A 76 5.67 4.60 4.95
C GLU A 76 7.11 4.33 5.43
N ARG A 77 8.10 5.00 4.82
CA ARG A 77 9.50 4.95 5.27
C ARG A 77 9.67 5.48 6.69
N GLU A 78 8.99 6.58 7.01
CA GLU A 78 9.14 7.21 8.32
C GLU A 78 8.51 6.35 9.43
N VAL A 79 7.31 5.80 9.21
CA VAL A 79 6.66 4.93 10.22
C VAL A 79 7.41 3.61 10.42
N ALA A 80 8.15 3.13 9.41
CA ALA A 80 9.00 1.95 9.53
C ALA A 80 10.15 2.13 10.53
N LYS A 81 10.52 3.38 10.87
CA LYS A 81 11.50 3.67 11.92
C LYS A 81 10.96 3.45 13.34
N GLY A 82 9.67 3.14 13.48
CA GLY A 82 9.04 2.86 14.76
C GLY A 82 9.16 4.05 15.72
N ASP A 83 9.73 3.82 16.91
CA ASP A 83 9.86 4.86 17.94
C ASP A 83 10.90 5.94 17.60
N GLN A 84 11.73 5.73 16.56
CA GLN A 84 12.67 6.71 16.05
C GLN A 84 12.08 7.61 14.96
N ALA A 85 10.80 7.43 14.62
CA ALA A 85 10.12 8.24 13.62
C ALA A 85 10.04 9.72 14.04
N ASP A 86 10.20 10.61 13.07
CA ASP A 86 10.03 12.05 13.25
C ASP A 86 8.53 12.40 13.20
N GLU A 87 8.00 12.73 14.38
CA GLU A 87 6.63 13.17 14.59
C GLU A 87 6.24 14.38 13.70
N THR A 88 7.15 15.35 13.53
CA THR A 88 6.90 16.56 12.73
C THR A 88 6.87 16.22 11.25
N PHE A 89 7.75 15.32 10.81
CA PHE A 89 7.76 14.82 9.43
C PHE A 89 6.45 14.11 9.10
N LEU A 90 6.01 13.17 9.94
CA LEU A 90 4.76 12.43 9.77
C LEU A 90 3.56 13.38 9.68
N ALA A 91 3.44 14.33 10.62
CA ALA A 91 2.36 15.31 10.61
C ALA A 91 2.34 16.15 9.33
N ARG A 92 3.52 16.55 8.83
CA ARG A 92 3.63 17.30 7.57
C ARG A 92 3.17 16.49 6.37
N ARG A 93 3.51 15.20 6.27
CA ARG A 93 3.05 14.31 5.18
C ARG A 93 1.52 14.12 5.25
N LEU A 94 0.98 13.88 6.45
CA LEU A 94 -0.47 13.73 6.63
C LEU A 94 -1.24 15.00 6.25
N ARG A 95 -0.73 16.19 6.57
CA ARG A 95 -1.32 17.46 6.12
C ARG A 95 -1.28 17.62 4.60
N ASN A 96 -0.20 17.20 3.96
CA ASN A 96 -0.09 17.21 2.50
C ASN A 96 -1.10 16.25 1.87
N ILE A 97 -1.24 15.04 2.40
CA ILE A 97 -2.25 14.06 1.96
C ILE A 97 -3.65 14.66 2.12
N LYS A 98 -3.98 15.24 3.29
CA LYS A 98 -5.26 15.91 3.54
C LYS A 98 -5.60 16.98 2.50
N ARG A 99 -4.60 17.77 2.09
CA ARG A 99 -4.75 18.87 1.13
C ARG A 99 -5.11 18.36 -0.27
N ILE A 100 -4.56 17.21 -0.67
CA ILE A 100 -4.76 16.64 -2.01
C ILE A 100 -6.03 15.78 -2.04
N ALA A 101 -6.16 14.86 -1.09
CA ALA A 101 -7.31 13.95 -0.99
C ALA A 101 -7.65 13.67 0.49
N PRO A 102 -8.62 14.39 1.07
CA PRO A 102 -8.99 14.23 2.48
C PRO A 102 -9.58 12.86 2.79
N ASP A 103 -10.28 12.22 1.85
CA ASP A 103 -10.80 10.87 1.98
C ASP A 103 -9.68 9.81 2.04
N ILE A 104 -8.58 10.03 1.33
CA ILE A 104 -7.41 9.15 1.38
C ILE A 104 -6.69 9.28 2.73
N LEU A 105 -6.72 10.48 3.36
CA LEU A 105 -6.17 10.67 4.70
C LEU A 105 -6.80 9.69 5.70
N ASP A 106 -8.11 9.49 5.64
CA ASP A 106 -8.81 8.59 6.58
C ASP A 106 -8.30 7.15 6.47
N VAL A 107 -8.06 6.68 5.25
CA VAL A 107 -7.49 5.36 4.98
C VAL A 107 -6.06 5.26 5.52
N VAL A 108 -5.27 6.32 5.38
CA VAL A 108 -3.90 6.41 5.91
C VAL A 108 -3.90 6.37 7.44
N ILE A 109 -4.75 7.17 8.09
CA ILE A 109 -4.87 7.22 9.56
C ILE A 109 -5.30 5.86 10.09
N ALA A 110 -6.32 5.23 9.49
CA ALA A 110 -6.78 3.90 9.89
C ALA A 110 -5.66 2.85 9.75
N THR A 111 -4.83 2.97 8.70
CA THR A 111 -3.68 2.09 8.50
C THR A 111 -2.63 2.30 9.59
N MET A 112 -2.26 3.54 9.90
CA MET A 112 -1.27 3.87 10.92
C MET A 112 -1.72 3.52 12.34
N ALA A 113 -3.02 3.62 12.63
CA ALA A 113 -3.60 3.28 13.93
C ALA A 113 -3.80 1.77 14.13
N ASN A 114 -3.66 0.95 13.07
CA ASN A 114 -3.87 -0.49 13.13
C ASN A 114 -2.75 -1.18 13.94
N PRO A 115 -3.05 -1.78 15.12
CA PRO A 115 -2.04 -2.46 15.93
C PRO A 115 -1.40 -3.65 15.20
N ALA A 116 -2.15 -4.31 14.31
CA ALA A 116 -1.65 -5.44 13.53
C ALA A 116 -0.59 -5.04 12.51
N ALA A 117 -0.49 -3.76 12.16
CA ALA A 117 0.55 -3.25 11.27
C ALA A 117 1.91 -3.06 11.97
N GLY A 118 1.95 -3.13 13.30
CA GLY A 118 3.21 -3.10 14.06
C GLY A 118 3.93 -1.76 14.04
N PHE A 119 3.23 -0.65 13.76
CA PHE A 119 3.82 0.68 13.80
C PHE A 119 4.09 1.14 15.24
N GLY A 120 5.15 1.93 15.42
CA GLY A 120 5.57 2.45 16.72
C GLY A 120 4.55 3.42 17.34
N MET A 121 4.71 3.72 18.63
CA MET A 121 3.80 4.59 19.38
C MET A 121 3.73 6.01 18.81
N VAL A 122 4.82 6.47 18.19
CA VAL A 122 4.88 7.77 17.50
C VAL A 122 3.85 7.83 16.36
N ALA A 123 3.84 6.83 15.47
CA ALA A 123 2.91 6.78 14.35
C ALA A 123 1.44 6.82 14.82
N LYS A 124 1.11 6.02 15.85
CA LYS A 124 -0.23 6.03 16.46
C LYS A 124 -0.60 7.40 17.01
N LYS A 125 0.29 8.03 17.78
CA LYS A 125 0.06 9.36 18.38
C LYS A 125 -0.18 10.44 17.31
N VAL A 126 0.53 10.39 16.18
CA VAL A 126 0.31 11.33 15.08
C VAL A 126 -1.02 11.04 14.38
N ALA A 127 -1.34 9.78 14.12
CA ALA A 127 -2.61 9.39 13.50
C ALA A 127 -3.81 9.85 14.36
N ASP A 128 -3.78 9.62 15.67
CA ASP A 128 -4.83 10.04 16.61
C ASP A 128 -5.02 11.56 16.61
N ARG A 129 -3.91 12.33 16.56
CA ARG A 129 -3.97 13.80 16.47
C ARG A 129 -4.61 14.27 15.18
N MET A 130 -4.17 13.70 14.05
CA MET A 130 -4.72 14.07 12.74
C MET A 130 -6.20 13.72 12.62
N ALA A 131 -6.64 12.60 13.21
CA ALA A 131 -8.05 12.23 13.28
C ALA A 131 -8.85 13.26 14.10
N ALA A 132 -8.34 13.69 15.25
CA ALA A 132 -8.97 14.73 16.06
C ALA A 132 -9.07 16.07 15.32
N GLU A 133 -8.01 16.48 14.61
CA GLU A 133 -7.98 17.69 13.79
C GLU A 133 -8.94 17.62 12.59
N ALA A 134 -9.16 16.45 12.00
CA ALA A 134 -10.13 16.25 10.93
C ALA A 134 -11.57 16.45 11.44
N ASN A 135 -11.91 15.83 12.57
CA ASN A 135 -13.24 15.95 13.18
C ASN A 135 -13.54 17.35 13.74
N ALA A 136 -12.53 18.06 14.26
CA ALA A 136 -12.71 19.41 14.78
C ALA A 136 -12.97 20.46 13.69
N ALA A 137 -12.51 20.22 12.45
CA ALA A 137 -12.68 21.14 11.33
C ALA A 137 -14.06 21.05 10.65
N GLU A 138 -14.86 20.01 10.94
CA GLU A 138 -16.22 19.83 10.42
C GLU A 138 -17.31 20.37 11.37
N GLY A 139 -16.93 20.85 12.55
CA GLY A 139 -17.84 21.30 13.61
C GLY A 139 -17.99 22.82 13.78
N ASP A 140 -17.45 23.62 12.87
CA ASP A 140 -17.52 25.10 12.85
C ASP A 140 -18.08 25.58 11.49
#